data_AF-A0A963I7B9-F1
#
_entry.id   AF-A0A963I7B9-F1
#
_cell.length_a   1.000
_cell.length_b   1.000
_cell.length_c   1.000
_cell.angle_alpha   90.00
_cell.angle_beta   90.00
_cell.angle_gamma   90.00
#
_symmetry.space_group_name_H-M   'P 1'
#
loop_
_entity.id
_entity.type
_entity.pdbx_description
1 polymer ?
#
loop_
_entity_poly.entity_id
_entity_poly.type
_entity_poly.pdbx_seq_one_letter_code
_entity_poly.pdbx_strand_id
1 'polypeptide(L)'
;MPFSRFSLPAGAIALLCASAALALSTDHGASRQTEFLCDNGERLTLYTHDATLRLRTGAGVFALHVERENQLHGVDLRLERDGDALRLHRADAVRPIACASISRHT
;
A
#
# COMPACT_ATOMS: atom_id res chain seq x y z
N MET A 1 -20.70 -60.20 45.39
CA MET A 1 -21.70 -60.35 44.30
C MET A 1 -22.93 -59.51 44.67
N PRO A 2 -23.65 -58.78 43.79
CA PRO A 2 -23.33 -58.20 42.48
C PRO A 2 -23.57 -56.65 42.36
N PHE A 3 -23.01 -56.09 41.28
CA PHE A 3 -23.39 -54.93 40.41
C PHE A 3 -23.89 -53.58 40.98
N SER A 4 -23.15 -52.49 40.69
CA SER A 4 -23.72 -51.21 40.23
C SER A 4 -22.73 -50.37 39.41
N ARG A 5 -22.95 -50.39 38.10
CA ARG A 5 -22.80 -49.35 37.06
C ARG A 5 -21.93 -48.12 37.37
N PHE A 6 -20.77 -48.04 36.71
CA PHE A 6 -20.14 -46.77 36.36
C PHE A 6 -20.24 -46.56 34.84
N SER A 7 -21.03 -45.56 34.46
CA SER A 7 -21.17 -45.04 33.09
C SER A 7 -20.22 -43.84 32.93
N LEU A 8 -19.38 -43.86 31.91
CA LEU A 8 -18.59 -42.73 31.37
C LEU A 8 -19.00 -42.59 29.88
N PRO A 9 -18.76 -41.48 29.16
CA PRO A 9 -18.44 -40.10 29.55
C PRO A 9 -19.35 -39.07 28.79
N ALA A 10 -19.61 -37.90 29.39
CA ALA A 10 -20.07 -36.72 28.66
C ALA A 10 -19.16 -35.57 29.13
N GLY A 11 -18.14 -35.11 28.40
CA GLY A 11 -18.06 -35.01 26.95
C GLY A 11 -18.83 -33.77 26.47
N ALA A 12 -18.53 -32.58 27.00
CA ALA A 12 -18.57 -31.28 26.30
C ALA A 12 -18.51 -30.13 27.33
N ILE A 13 -17.30 -29.59 27.52
CA ILE A 13 -17.13 -28.25 28.09
C ILE A 13 -17.57 -27.27 26.99
N ALA A 14 -18.79 -26.77 27.04
CA ALA A 14 -19.25 -25.70 26.17
C ALA A 14 -18.66 -24.37 26.67
N LEU A 15 -17.39 -24.11 26.32
CA LEU A 15 -16.77 -22.79 26.43
C LEU A 15 -17.42 -21.85 25.41
N LEU A 16 -18.46 -21.16 25.85
CA LEU A 16 -19.02 -19.98 25.17
C LEU A 16 -18.05 -18.80 25.30
N CYS A 17 -16.92 -18.87 24.60
CA CYS A 17 -16.16 -17.68 24.23
C CYS A 17 -16.69 -17.21 22.87
N ALA A 18 -17.86 -16.57 22.88
CA ALA A 18 -18.31 -15.77 21.74
C ALA A 18 -17.44 -14.51 21.69
N SER A 19 -16.26 -14.63 21.11
CA SER A 19 -15.47 -13.50 20.67
C SER A 19 -16.31 -12.74 19.66
N ALA A 20 -16.90 -11.61 20.08
CA ALA A 20 -17.50 -10.66 19.17
C ALA A 20 -16.39 -10.16 18.25
N ALA A 21 -16.29 -10.79 17.07
CA ALA A 21 -15.46 -10.31 15.99
C ALA A 21 -16.01 -8.94 15.58
N LEU A 22 -15.41 -7.89 16.10
CA LEU A 22 -15.45 -6.55 15.54
C LEU A 22 -14.81 -6.63 14.15
N ALA A 23 -15.54 -7.17 13.17
CA ALA A 23 -15.28 -6.91 11.78
C ALA A 23 -15.77 -5.49 11.50
N LEU A 24 -15.03 -4.50 12.00
CA LEU A 24 -15.02 -3.18 11.39
C LEU A 24 -14.47 -3.38 9.99
N SER A 25 -15.36 -3.64 9.02
CA SER A 25 -15.10 -3.34 7.62
C SER A 25 -15.06 -1.82 7.49
N THR A 26 -14.03 -1.21 8.07
CA THR A 26 -13.65 0.14 7.66
C THR A 26 -12.98 -0.06 6.32
N ASP A 27 -13.69 0.29 5.27
CA ASP A 27 -13.12 0.62 3.97
C ASP A 27 -12.21 1.85 4.18
N HIS A 28 -11.05 1.63 4.81
CA HIS A 28 -9.96 2.60 4.86
C HIS A 28 -9.35 2.57 3.47
N GLY A 29 -9.34 3.73 2.80
CA GLY A 29 -9.13 3.85 1.36
C GLY A 29 -8.03 2.94 0.84
N ALA A 30 -8.37 2.13 -0.17
CA ALA A 30 -7.47 1.14 -0.73
C ALA A 30 -6.10 1.78 -1.05
N SER A 31 -5.07 1.36 -0.30
CA SER A 31 -3.70 1.79 -0.52
C SER A 31 -3.26 1.33 -1.91
N ARG A 32 -3.12 2.26 -2.84
CA ARG A 32 -2.67 1.97 -4.21
C ARG A 32 -1.18 2.23 -4.32
N GLN A 33 -0.44 1.18 -4.66
CA GLN A 33 0.97 1.27 -4.97
C GLN A 33 1.16 1.20 -6.49
N THR A 34 2.05 2.04 -7.04
CA THR A 34 2.46 1.98 -8.44
C THR A 34 3.97 2.11 -8.52
N GLU A 35 4.61 1.15 -9.18
CA GLU A 35 6.05 1.11 -9.38
C GLU A 35 6.42 1.62 -10.77
N PHE A 36 7.51 2.38 -10.84
CA PHE A 36 8.07 2.90 -12.08
C PHE A 36 9.54 2.51 -12.19
N LEU A 37 10.01 2.25 -13.41
CA LEU A 37 11.43 2.11 -13.74
C LEU A 37 11.86 3.29 -14.60
N CYS A 38 12.90 3.99 -14.16
CA CYS A 38 13.45 5.14 -14.83
C CYS A 38 14.59 4.78 -15.79
N ASP A 39 14.85 5.65 -16.76
CA ASP A 39 15.91 5.51 -17.77
C ASP A 39 17.33 5.43 -17.17
N ASN A 40 17.55 6.07 -16.02
CA ASN A 40 18.77 6.02 -15.23
C ASN A 40 18.89 4.71 -14.39
N GLY A 41 17.94 3.79 -14.51
CA GLY A 41 17.91 2.53 -13.77
C GLY A 41 17.30 2.62 -12.37
N GLU A 42 16.86 3.80 -11.94
CA GLU A 42 16.22 3.99 -10.63
C GLU A 42 14.80 3.40 -10.62
N ARG A 43 14.44 2.73 -9.51
CA ARG A 43 13.06 2.27 -9.28
C ARG A 43 12.36 3.26 -8.35
N LEU A 44 11.19 3.74 -8.78
CA LEU A 44 10.32 4.60 -7.98
C LEU A 44 9.09 3.82 -7.52
N THR A 45 8.55 4.19 -6.38
CA THR A 45 7.27 3.66 -5.88
C THR A 45 6.39 4.79 -5.42
N LEU A 46 5.26 5.01 -6.10
CA LEU A 46 4.24 5.95 -5.70
C LEU A 46 3.21 5.22 -4.83
N TYR A 47 3.06 5.68 -3.60
CA TYR A 47 2.03 5.24 -2.66
C TYR A 47 0.92 6.28 -2.60
N THR A 48 -0.31 5.83 -2.80
CA THR A 48 -1.52 6.64 -2.65
C THR A 48 -2.37 6.01 -1.56
N HIS A 49 -2.60 6.74 -0.48
CA HIS A 49 -3.48 6.33 0.62
C HIS A 49 -4.38 7.50 0.98
N ASP A 50 -5.69 7.34 0.78
CA ASP A 50 -6.68 8.44 0.85
C ASP A 50 -6.23 9.66 0.01
N ALA A 51 -5.95 10.79 0.67
CA ALA A 51 -5.44 12.03 0.06
C ALA A 51 -3.91 12.17 0.18
N THR A 52 -3.22 11.18 0.75
CA THR A 52 -1.77 11.24 0.95
C THR A 52 -1.05 10.59 -0.22
N LEU A 53 -0.14 11.35 -0.83
CA LEU A 53 0.76 10.86 -1.87
C LEU A 53 2.18 10.82 -1.33
N ARG A 54 2.85 9.68 -1.47
CA ARG A 54 4.26 9.52 -1.09
C ARG A 54 5.04 8.85 -2.21
N LEU A 55 6.19 9.40 -2.54
CA LEU A 55 7.12 8.81 -3.50
C LEU A 55 8.32 8.22 -2.75
N ARG A 56 8.56 6.93 -2.91
CA ARG A 56 9.83 6.31 -2.52
C ARG A 56 10.76 6.24 -3.72
N THR A 57 12.00 6.64 -3.49
CA THR A 57 13.11 6.64 -4.44
C THR A 57 14.32 5.96 -3.81
N GLY A 58 15.44 5.85 -4.52
CA GLY A 58 16.70 5.40 -3.92
C GLY A 58 17.22 6.35 -2.82
N ALA A 59 16.86 7.63 -2.90
CA ALA A 59 17.31 8.67 -1.97
C ALA A 59 16.45 8.80 -0.70
N GLY A 60 15.23 8.26 -0.70
CA GLY A 60 14.31 8.38 0.45
C GLY A 60 12.84 8.40 0.07
N VAL A 61 12.01 8.81 1.03
CA VAL A 61 10.55 8.94 0.88
C VAL A 61 10.16 10.41 0.94
N PHE A 62 9.43 10.87 -0.07
CA PHE A 62 9.00 12.25 -0.22
C PHE A 62 7.48 12.33 -0.16
N ALA A 63 6.97 13.25 0.66
CA ALA A 63 5.55 13.60 0.62
C ALA A 63 5.27 14.46 -0.60
N LEU A 64 4.17 14.15 -1.29
CA LEU A 64 3.72 14.87 -2.47
C LEU A 64 2.33 15.46 -2.23
N HIS A 65 2.05 16.55 -2.92
CA HIS A 65 0.71 17.10 -3.05
C HIS A 65 0.37 17.30 -4.52
N VAL A 66 -0.92 17.22 -4.84
CA VAL A 66 -1.41 17.48 -6.19
C VAL A 66 -1.38 18.99 -6.42
N GLU A 67 -0.56 19.46 -7.35
CA GLU A 67 -0.55 20.86 -7.80
C GLU A 67 -1.54 21.03 -8.95
N ARG A 68 -1.54 20.10 -9.91
CA ARG A 68 -2.49 20.00 -11.02
C ARG A 68 -2.84 18.54 -11.26
N GLU A 69 -3.87 18.27 -12.05
CA GLU A 69 -4.35 16.91 -12.37
C GLU A 69 -3.21 15.93 -12.75
N ASN A 70 -2.23 16.41 -13.51
CA ASN A 70 -1.08 15.63 -13.97
C ASN A 70 0.25 16.04 -13.32
N GLN A 71 0.25 16.91 -12.30
CA GLN A 71 1.48 17.40 -11.67
C GLN A 71 1.43 17.23 -10.15
N LEU A 72 2.39 16.50 -9.63
CA LEU A 72 2.59 16.28 -8.20
C LEU A 72 3.86 17.00 -7.77
N HIS A 73 3.79 17.72 -6.66
CA HIS A 73 4.88 18.53 -6.15
C HIS A 73 5.32 18.02 -4.77
N GLY A 74 6.63 17.85 -4.59
CA GLY A 74 7.30 17.58 -3.32
C GLY A 74 8.25 18.71 -2.95
N VAL A 75 8.97 18.60 -1.84
CA VAL A 75 9.88 19.69 -1.40
C VAL A 75 10.99 19.94 -2.42
N ASP A 76 11.67 18.88 -2.85
CA ASP A 76 12.85 18.97 -3.74
C ASP A 76 12.65 18.30 -5.11
N LEU A 77 11.41 17.93 -5.42
CA LEU A 77 11.09 17.23 -6.66
C LEU A 77 9.68 17.52 -7.14
N ARG A 78 9.48 17.36 -8.45
CA ARG A 78 8.18 17.43 -9.11
C ARG A 78 8.01 16.23 -10.02
N LEU A 79 6.83 15.63 -9.99
CA LEU A 79 6.42 14.56 -10.90
C LEU A 79 5.41 15.12 -11.88
N GLU A 80 5.60 14.82 -13.16
CA GLU A 80 4.62 15.06 -14.19
C GLU A 80 4.18 13.72 -14.77
N ARG A 81 2.87 13.47 -14.77
CA ARG A 81 2.28 12.26 -15.33
C ARG A 81 1.91 12.53 -16.78
N ASP A 82 2.34 11.65 -17.67
CA ASP A 82 2.06 11.69 -19.11
C ASP A 82 1.53 10.31 -19.52
N GLY A 83 0.22 10.11 -19.36
CA GLY A 83 -0.42 8.80 -19.48
C GLY A 83 0.13 7.79 -18.47
N ASP A 84 0.71 6.69 -18.97
CA ASP A 84 1.36 5.64 -18.16
C ASP A 84 2.84 5.94 -17.86
N ALA A 85 3.39 6.99 -18.48
CA ALA A 85 4.73 7.45 -18.23
C ALA A 85 4.74 8.54 -17.14
N LEU A 86 5.90 8.69 -16.51
CA LEU A 86 6.12 9.63 -15.43
C LEU A 86 7.46 10.33 -15.66
N ARG A 87 7.46 11.65 -15.61
CA ARG A 87 8.67 12.47 -15.68
C ARG A 87 9.01 13.00 -14.29
N LEU A 88 10.17 12.62 -13.80
CA LEU A 88 10.71 13.08 -12.53
C LEU A 88 11.63 14.28 -12.76
N HIS A 89 11.26 15.43 -12.22
CA HIS A 89 12.10 16.61 -12.14
C HIS A 89 12.68 16.69 -10.73
N ARG A 90 14.01 16.60 -10.60
CA ARG A 90 14.70 16.84 -9.34
C ARG A 90 15.59 18.07 -9.45
N ALA A 91 15.84 18.74 -8.32
CA ALA A 91 16.75 19.88 -8.28
C ALA A 91 18.20 19.53 -8.68
N ASP A 92 18.64 18.28 -8.47
CA ASP A 92 19.98 17.79 -8.79
C ASP A 92 20.12 17.27 -10.24
N ALA A 93 19.02 17.15 -10.98
CA ALA A 93 19.02 16.61 -12.33
C ALA A 93 18.97 17.73 -13.39
N VAL A 94 19.92 17.71 -14.34
CA VAL A 94 19.97 18.68 -15.45
C VAL A 94 18.78 18.52 -16.40
N ARG A 95 18.20 17.31 -16.48
CA ARG A 95 17.05 16.98 -17.34
C ARG A 95 16.02 16.17 -16.56
N PRO A 96 14.74 16.23 -16.96
CA PRO A 96 13.72 15.35 -16.41
C PRO A 96 14.08 13.89 -16.68
N ILE A 97 13.89 13.04 -15.69
CA ILE A 97 14.16 11.60 -15.74
C ILE A 97 12.88 10.91 -16.20
N ALA A 98 12.94 10.19 -17.32
CA ALA A 98 11.78 9.50 -17.85
C ALA A 98 11.62 8.14 -17.16
N CYS A 99 10.41 7.86 -16.66
CA CYS A 99 10.08 6.64 -15.95
C CYS A 99 8.80 6.01 -16.52
N ALA A 100 8.80 4.70 -16.68
CA ALA A 100 7.66 3.94 -17.17
C ALA A 100 7.06 3.09 -16.05
N SER A 101 5.73 3.00 -15.99
CA SER A 101 5.06 2.10 -15.05
C SER A 101 5.46 0.65 -15.34
N ILE A 102 5.88 -0.07 -14.29
CA ILE A 102 6.23 -1.51 -14.36
C ILE A 102 5.26 -2.38 -13.58
N SER A 103 4.36 -1.77 -12.80
CA SER A 103 3.27 -2.48 -12.14
C SER A 103 2.24 -2.91 -13.18
N ARG A 104 2.35 -4.16 -13.66
CA ARG A 104 1.22 -4.84 -14.29
C ARG A 104 0.26 -5.23 -13.18
N HIS A 105 -0.97 -4.74 -13.24
CA HIS A 105 -2.06 -5.33 -12.44
C HIS A 105 -2.12 -6.83 -12.78
N THR A 106 -1.85 -7.68 -11.79
CA THR A 106 -2.22 -9.10 -11.80
C THR A 106 -3.59 -9.24 -11.16
#